data_AF-A0AAE0EZA2-F1
#
_entry.id   AF-A0AAE0EZA2-F1
#
_cell.length_a   1.000
_cell.length_b   1.000
_cell.length_c   1.000
_cell.angle_alpha   90.00
_cell.angle_beta   90.00
_cell.angle_gamma   90.00
#
_symmetry.space_group_name_H-M   'P 1'
#
loop_
_entity.id
_entity.type
_entity.pdbx_description
1 polymer ?
#
loop_
_entity_poly.entity_id
_entity_poly.type
_entity_poly.pdbx_seq_one_letter_code
_entity_poly.pdbx_strand_id
1 'polypeptide(L)'
;MASSGTKGVLRARLEKAIEKAKKSTDASTVTSIRQPPNTTAPKAPAAPRSTSKKKAESTTLESPWVELSPAQAAAARWVRPSYTGPEVGCPSAKADRLLDPFVSEPLDYFNAFIPKVERHSKWKQHSNVYATTQGASTDKCPNFKPFSAAEIDINVGLLIRNGLSPVPDFRYNFTPPSSNFVFGDDRVIAALSGGYGRYKEFRAFFHLQDPRLAEPPDQPFWKLKPIFDVVRTNIEELWYLGKHVSLDEQDCCQGYDR
;
A
#
# COMPACT_ATOMS: atom_id res chain seq x y z
N MET A 1 6.70 38.68 -22.85
CA MET A 1 6.03 37.98 -23.96
C MET A 1 6.80 36.69 -24.27
N ALA A 2 6.46 35.57 -23.64
CA ALA A 2 7.00 34.24 -23.97
C ALA A 2 6.10 33.17 -23.34
N SER A 3 5.07 32.69 -24.07
CA SER A 3 4.17 31.64 -23.56
C SER A 3 3.40 30.87 -24.66
N SER A 4 3.75 31.00 -25.95
CA SER A 4 3.03 30.27 -27.02
C SER A 4 3.68 28.94 -27.44
N GLY A 5 4.98 28.74 -27.19
CA GLY A 5 5.72 27.57 -27.68
C GLY A 5 5.43 26.24 -26.96
N THR A 6 5.18 26.28 -25.65
CA THR A 6 5.10 25.06 -24.82
C THR A 6 3.78 24.31 -24.97
N LYS A 7 2.68 25.00 -25.32
CA LYS A 7 1.36 24.39 -25.50
C LYS A 7 1.29 23.49 -26.75
N GLY A 8 2.04 23.81 -27.81
CA GLY A 8 2.08 22.99 -29.03
C GLY A 8 2.73 21.63 -28.82
N VAL A 9 3.80 21.58 -28.02
CA VAL A 9 4.57 20.34 -27.77
C VAL A 9 3.77 19.34 -26.93
N LEU A 10 3.01 19.82 -25.94
CA LEU A 10 2.15 18.96 -25.11
C LEU A 10 0.99 18.37 -25.92
N ARG A 11 0.38 19.14 -26.82
CA ARG A 11 -0.73 18.67 -27.67
C ARG A 11 -0.27 17.58 -28.65
N ALA A 12 0.90 17.77 -29.28
CA ALA A 12 1.47 16.77 -30.19
C ALA A 12 1.85 15.45 -29.48
N ARG A 13 2.29 15.51 -28.21
CA ARG A 13 2.59 14.31 -27.40
C ARG A 13 1.31 13.54 -27.02
N LEU A 14 0.23 14.26 -26.70
CA LEU A 14 -1.05 13.65 -26.36
C LEU A 14 -1.68 12.95 -27.57
N GLU A 15 -1.66 13.58 -28.74
CA GLU A 15 -2.20 12.99 -29.99
C GLU A 15 -1.45 11.71 -30.39
N LYS A 16 -0.11 11.68 -30.25
CA LYS A 16 0.70 10.47 -30.46
C LYS A 16 0.38 9.34 -29.48
N ALA A 17 0.08 9.66 -28.23
CA ALA A 17 -0.28 8.66 -27.22
C ALA A 17 -1.65 8.03 -27.52
N ILE A 18 -2.62 8.85 -27.95
CA ILE A 18 -3.96 8.38 -28.35
C ILE A 18 -3.88 7.46 -29.58
N GLU A 19 -3.06 7.80 -30.58
CA GLU A 19 -2.91 6.97 -31.78
C GLU A 19 -2.24 5.63 -31.47
N LYS A 20 -1.25 5.62 -30.55
CA LYS A 20 -0.60 4.38 -30.09
C LYS A 20 -1.57 3.48 -29.32
N ALA A 21 -2.46 4.05 -28.52
CA ALA A 21 -3.49 3.30 -27.80
C ALA A 21 -4.50 2.67 -28.76
N LYS A 22 -4.94 3.40 -29.79
CA LYS A 22 -5.88 2.86 -30.81
C LYS A 22 -5.28 1.67 -31.59
N LYS A 23 -4.00 1.73 -31.96
CA LYS A 23 -3.31 0.62 -32.64
C LYS A 23 -3.11 -0.61 -31.75
N SER A 24 -3.16 -0.48 -30.43
CA SER A 24 -3.04 -1.59 -29.48
C SER A 24 -4.34 -2.37 -29.30
N THR A 25 -5.50 -1.75 -29.56
CA THR A 25 -6.82 -2.37 -29.32
C THR A 25 -7.23 -3.30 -30.46
N ASP A 26 -6.71 -3.08 -31.67
CA ASP A 26 -7.07 -3.87 -32.87
C ASP A 26 -6.28 -5.18 -33.00
N ALA A 27 -5.36 -5.49 -32.08
CA ALA A 27 -4.45 -6.64 -32.16
C ALA A 27 -4.80 -7.81 -31.19
N SER A 28 -6.00 -7.85 -30.61
CA SER A 28 -6.37 -8.96 -29.73
C SER A 28 -7.01 -10.11 -30.53
N THR A 29 -6.17 -10.96 -31.09
CA THR A 29 -6.56 -12.24 -31.71
C THR A 29 -7.12 -13.18 -30.65
N VAL A 30 -8.40 -13.52 -30.79
CA VAL A 30 -9.11 -14.52 -29.97
C VAL A 30 -8.44 -15.87 -30.12
N THR A 31 -7.67 -16.29 -29.11
CA THR A 31 -7.19 -17.67 -29.00
C THR A 31 -8.15 -18.43 -28.10
N SER A 32 -8.97 -19.28 -28.72
CA SER A 32 -9.91 -20.18 -28.04
C SER A 32 -9.14 -21.19 -27.18
N ILE A 33 -9.23 -21.04 -25.86
CA ILE A 33 -8.69 -22.00 -24.90
C ILE A 33 -9.73 -23.12 -24.74
N ARG A 34 -9.39 -24.32 -25.22
CA ARG A 34 -10.16 -25.54 -24.96
C ARG A 34 -10.18 -25.83 -23.46
N GLN A 35 -11.38 -26.01 -22.90
CA GLN A 35 -11.55 -26.56 -21.56
C GLN A 35 -11.07 -28.04 -21.52
N PRO A 36 -10.38 -28.46 -20.45
CA PRO A 36 -10.04 -29.87 -20.24
C PRO A 36 -11.30 -30.70 -19.90
N PRO A 37 -11.27 -32.01 -20.20
CA PRO A 37 -12.39 -32.90 -19.95
C PRO A 37 -12.67 -33.05 -18.45
N ASN A 38 -13.97 -33.13 -18.15
CA ASN A 38 -14.55 -33.24 -16.82
C ASN A 38 -14.19 -34.60 -16.19
N THR A 39 -13.12 -34.66 -15.38
CA THR A 39 -12.79 -35.82 -14.57
C THR A 39 -13.60 -35.79 -13.27
N THR A 40 -14.49 -36.76 -13.12
CA THR A 40 -15.29 -37.02 -11.92
C THR A 40 -14.39 -37.35 -10.73
N ALA A 41 -14.43 -36.49 -9.71
CA ALA A 41 -13.76 -36.74 -8.43
C ALA A 41 -14.42 -37.92 -7.67
N PRO A 42 -13.64 -38.75 -6.96
CA PRO A 42 -14.17 -39.85 -6.16
C PRO A 42 -14.97 -39.33 -4.96
N LYS A 43 -16.08 -40.03 -4.70
CA LYS A 43 -17.10 -39.71 -3.69
C LYS A 43 -16.53 -39.88 -2.28
N ALA A 44 -16.49 -38.79 -1.50
CA ALA A 44 -16.09 -38.82 -0.10
C ALA A 44 -17.04 -39.71 0.75
N PRO A 45 -16.53 -40.43 1.76
CA PRO A 45 -17.34 -41.27 2.64
C PRO A 45 -18.29 -40.42 3.51
N ALA A 46 -19.47 -40.98 3.76
CA ALA A 46 -20.56 -40.31 4.44
C ALA A 46 -20.26 -40.03 5.93
N ALA A 47 -20.39 -38.77 6.33
CA ALA A 47 -20.35 -38.36 7.73
C ALA A 47 -21.61 -38.86 8.50
N PRO A 48 -21.51 -39.15 9.82
CA PRO A 48 -22.61 -39.65 10.62
C PRO A 48 -23.75 -38.64 10.76
N ARG A 49 -24.98 -39.14 10.55
CA ARG A 49 -26.25 -38.40 10.65
C ARG A 49 -26.52 -37.94 12.09
N SER A 50 -26.43 -36.63 12.32
CA SER A 50 -27.06 -35.97 13.47
C SER A 50 -28.54 -35.69 13.16
N THR A 51 -29.44 -36.32 13.91
CA THR A 51 -30.88 -36.08 13.82
C THR A 51 -31.31 -34.97 14.79
N SER A 52 -31.40 -33.75 14.28
CA SER A 52 -32.21 -32.70 14.89
C SER A 52 -32.80 -31.80 13.78
N LYS A 53 -33.95 -32.21 13.25
CA LYS A 53 -34.73 -31.40 12.30
C LYS A 53 -35.43 -30.27 13.05
N LYS A 54 -34.76 -29.13 13.23
CA LYS A 54 -35.45 -27.84 13.28
C LYS A 54 -35.44 -27.27 11.87
N LYS A 55 -36.63 -27.12 11.30
CA LYS A 55 -36.87 -26.54 9.97
C LYS A 55 -36.51 -25.05 10.04
N ALA A 56 -35.25 -24.73 9.77
CA ALA A 56 -34.83 -23.36 9.53
C ALA A 56 -35.37 -22.96 8.14
N GLU A 57 -36.29 -22.01 8.12
CA GLU A 57 -36.68 -21.32 6.88
C GLU A 57 -35.44 -20.62 6.34
N SER A 58 -34.86 -21.22 5.30
CA SER A 58 -33.83 -20.59 4.48
C SER A 58 -34.50 -19.47 3.69
N THR A 59 -34.59 -18.28 4.27
CA THR A 59 -34.83 -17.05 3.52
C THR A 59 -33.57 -16.81 2.70
N THR A 60 -33.56 -17.28 1.46
CA THR A 60 -32.62 -16.82 0.45
C THR A 60 -32.84 -15.32 0.30
N LEU A 61 -32.02 -14.53 1.01
CA LEU A 61 -31.84 -13.11 0.73
C LEU A 61 -31.16 -13.04 -0.63
N GLU A 62 -31.95 -13.18 -1.70
CA GLU A 62 -31.56 -12.67 -3.00
C GLU A 62 -31.46 -11.16 -2.85
N SER A 63 -30.26 -10.69 -2.51
CA SER A 63 -29.95 -9.28 -2.58
C SER A 63 -30.03 -8.91 -4.06
N PRO A 64 -31.00 -8.07 -4.47
CA PRO A 64 -31.07 -7.65 -5.84
C PRO A 64 -29.92 -6.67 -6.03
N TRP A 65 -28.80 -7.18 -6.52
CA TRP A 65 -27.78 -6.33 -7.10
C TRP A 65 -28.42 -5.67 -8.32
N VAL A 66 -29.02 -4.50 -8.11
CA VAL A 66 -29.56 -3.69 -9.19
C VAL A 66 -28.35 -3.21 -10.00
N GLU A 67 -28.18 -3.76 -11.20
CA GLU A 67 -27.21 -3.23 -12.15
C GLU A 67 -27.60 -1.80 -12.49
N LEU A 68 -26.82 -0.85 -11.97
CA LEU A 68 -27.00 0.56 -12.29
C LEU A 68 -26.61 0.79 -13.75
N SER A 69 -27.46 1.48 -14.50
CA SER A 69 -27.08 1.94 -15.84
C SER A 69 -25.83 2.83 -15.77
N PRO A 70 -25.03 2.96 -16.85
CA PRO A 70 -23.86 3.83 -16.86
C PRO A 70 -24.15 5.28 -16.46
N ALA A 71 -25.35 5.79 -16.79
CA ALA A 71 -25.81 7.11 -16.37
C ALA A 71 -26.15 7.18 -14.87
N GLN A 72 -26.77 6.13 -14.31
CA GLN A 72 -27.01 6.04 -12.87
C GLN A 72 -25.73 5.79 -12.08
N ALA A 73 -24.77 5.02 -12.60
CA ALA A 73 -23.45 4.87 -11.99
C ALA A 73 -22.64 6.18 -12.06
N ALA A 74 -22.80 6.96 -13.14
CA ALA A 74 -22.21 8.29 -13.27
C ALA A 74 -22.89 9.34 -12.39
N ALA A 75 -24.21 9.23 -12.14
CA ALA A 75 -24.97 10.13 -11.26
C ALA A 75 -24.87 9.72 -9.77
N ALA A 76 -24.74 8.43 -9.50
CA ALA A 76 -24.35 7.86 -8.21
C ALA A 76 -22.83 7.92 -8.01
N ARG A 77 -22.10 8.66 -8.88
CA ARG A 77 -20.72 9.05 -8.57
C ARG A 77 -20.75 9.63 -7.19
N TRP A 78 -19.86 9.10 -6.37
CA TRP A 78 -19.62 9.55 -5.03
C TRP A 78 -19.53 11.09 -5.03
N VAL A 79 -20.58 11.75 -4.55
CA VAL A 79 -20.60 13.19 -4.39
C VAL A 79 -19.75 13.43 -3.16
N ARG A 80 -18.53 13.93 -3.38
CA ARG A 80 -17.61 14.27 -2.29
C ARG A 80 -18.38 15.20 -1.35
N PRO A 81 -18.51 14.87 -0.05
CA PRO A 81 -19.06 15.81 0.91
C PRO A 81 -18.21 17.08 0.80
N SER A 82 -18.82 18.15 0.31
CA SER A 82 -18.22 19.47 0.40
C SER A 82 -18.46 19.98 1.81
N TYR A 83 -17.58 20.85 2.30
CA TYR A 83 -17.78 21.44 3.62
C TYR A 83 -19.08 22.24 3.64
N THR A 84 -20.14 21.65 4.20
CA THR A 84 -21.46 22.27 4.39
C THR A 84 -21.66 22.78 5.81
N GLY A 85 -20.64 22.63 6.67
CA GLY A 85 -20.66 23.01 8.08
C GLY A 85 -20.00 21.96 8.97
N PRO A 86 -19.97 22.16 10.29
CA PRO A 86 -19.29 21.26 11.24
C PRO A 86 -20.01 19.92 11.45
N GLU A 87 -21.20 19.72 10.88
CA GLU A 87 -22.01 18.53 11.14
C GLU A 87 -21.42 17.26 10.55
N VAL A 88 -20.82 17.34 9.35
CA VAL A 88 -20.30 16.19 8.60
C VAL A 88 -18.81 16.41 8.33
N GLY A 89 -17.99 15.44 8.71
CA GLY A 89 -16.57 15.46 8.39
C GLY A 89 -16.35 15.32 6.88
N CYS A 90 -15.35 16.02 6.34
CA CYS A 90 -15.08 16.02 4.91
C CYS A 90 -13.59 16.19 4.60
N PRO A 91 -13.15 15.85 3.37
CA PRO A 91 -11.83 16.22 2.89
C PRO A 91 -11.60 17.72 3.00
N SER A 92 -10.36 18.11 3.29
CA SER A 92 -9.97 19.52 3.26
C SER A 92 -9.72 20.00 1.82
N ALA A 93 -9.62 21.32 1.65
CA ALA A 93 -9.20 21.89 0.37
C ALA A 93 -7.78 21.47 -0.05
N LYS A 94 -6.91 21.07 0.91
CA LYS A 94 -5.60 20.51 0.59
C LYS A 94 -5.77 19.09 0.03
N ALA A 95 -6.60 18.26 0.65
CA ALA A 95 -6.90 16.93 0.13
C ALA A 95 -7.53 16.99 -1.26
N ASP A 96 -8.44 17.92 -1.53
CA ASP A 96 -9.03 18.11 -2.87
C ASP A 96 -8.00 18.46 -3.95
N ARG A 97 -6.95 19.21 -3.60
CA ARG A 97 -5.87 19.56 -4.54
C ARG A 97 -4.90 18.41 -4.78
N LEU A 98 -4.71 17.56 -3.77
CA LEU A 98 -3.73 16.48 -3.82
C LEU A 98 -4.31 15.15 -4.30
N LEU A 99 -5.60 14.91 -4.04
CA LEU A 99 -6.23 13.59 -4.15
C LEU A 99 -7.58 13.67 -4.86
N ASP A 100 -7.65 13.05 -6.02
CA ASP A 100 -8.88 12.81 -6.78
C ASP A 100 -9.32 11.36 -6.57
N PRO A 101 -10.54 11.09 -6.06
CA PRO A 101 -10.96 9.73 -5.73
C PRO A 101 -11.14 8.83 -6.96
N PHE A 102 -11.20 9.41 -8.15
CA PHE A 102 -11.38 8.68 -9.40
C PHE A 102 -10.07 8.54 -10.20
N VAL A 103 -9.02 9.26 -9.84
CA VAL A 103 -7.76 9.30 -10.59
C VAL A 103 -6.55 8.95 -9.72
N SER A 104 -6.55 9.29 -8.44
CA SER A 104 -5.43 9.03 -7.54
C SER A 104 -5.27 7.55 -7.25
N GLU A 105 -4.03 7.09 -7.36
CA GLU A 105 -3.64 5.72 -7.05
C GLU A 105 -3.45 5.54 -5.54
N PRO A 106 -3.49 4.31 -5.00
CA PRO A 106 -3.23 4.06 -3.57
C PRO A 106 -1.91 4.67 -3.06
N LEU A 107 -0.88 4.71 -3.91
CA LEU A 107 0.40 5.33 -3.59
C LEU A 107 0.29 6.85 -3.40
N ASP A 108 -0.62 7.53 -4.09
CA ASP A 108 -0.84 8.98 -3.94
C ASP A 108 -1.44 9.30 -2.57
N TYR A 109 -2.40 8.50 -2.12
CA TYR A 109 -2.92 8.59 -0.76
C TYR A 109 -1.81 8.37 0.26
N PHE A 110 -0.99 7.33 0.09
CA PHE A 110 0.14 7.09 0.98
C PHE A 110 1.12 8.27 0.99
N ASN A 111 1.40 8.88 -0.17
CA ASN A 111 2.26 10.06 -0.27
C ASN A 111 1.66 11.31 0.38
N ALA A 112 0.33 11.42 0.46
CA ALA A 112 -0.32 12.52 1.14
C ALA A 112 -0.11 12.46 2.66
N PHE A 113 -0.13 11.25 3.26
CA PHE A 113 0.17 11.05 4.69
C PHE A 113 1.66 11.07 4.99
N ILE A 114 2.46 10.37 4.17
CA ILE A 114 3.90 10.25 4.34
C ILE A 114 4.60 10.67 3.02
N PRO A 115 4.93 11.97 2.90
CA PRO A 115 5.52 12.53 1.70
C PRO A 115 6.78 11.80 1.25
N LYS A 116 6.97 11.65 -0.06
CA LYS A 116 8.17 11.03 -0.64
C LYS A 116 9.46 11.70 -0.15
N VAL A 117 9.45 13.03 0.06
CA VAL A 117 10.61 13.78 0.54
C VAL A 117 11.10 13.28 1.91
N GLU A 118 10.19 12.88 2.80
CA GLU A 118 10.54 12.33 4.11
C GLU A 118 11.28 11.00 3.96
N ARG A 119 10.76 10.11 3.10
CA ARG A 119 11.33 8.77 2.90
C ARG A 119 12.63 8.80 2.10
N HIS A 120 12.62 9.51 0.97
CA HIS A 120 13.70 9.51 -0.01
C HIS A 120 14.89 10.35 0.43
N SER A 121 14.66 11.38 1.25
CA SER A 121 15.71 12.22 1.81
C SER A 121 16.04 11.78 3.23
N LYS A 122 15.13 12.00 4.19
CA LYS A 122 15.44 11.82 5.61
C LYS A 122 15.66 10.36 6.00
N TRP A 123 14.68 9.48 5.78
CA TRP A 123 14.80 8.08 6.23
C TRP A 123 15.98 7.37 5.57
N LYS A 124 16.15 7.58 4.25
CA LYS A 124 17.31 7.09 3.51
C LYS A 124 18.62 7.57 4.14
N GLN A 125 18.75 8.88 4.36
CA GLN A 125 19.97 9.47 4.93
C GLN A 125 20.23 8.94 6.34
N HIS A 126 19.23 8.98 7.22
CA HIS A 126 19.35 8.53 8.61
C HIS A 126 19.74 7.05 8.69
N SER A 127 19.10 6.19 7.90
CA SER A 127 19.40 4.75 7.85
C SER A 127 20.83 4.49 7.37
N ASN A 128 21.29 5.20 6.35
CA ASN A 128 22.65 5.05 5.83
C ASN A 128 23.71 5.58 6.80
N VAL A 129 23.48 6.74 7.41
CA VAL A 129 24.37 7.27 8.46
C VAL A 129 24.46 6.28 9.62
N TYR A 130 23.31 5.75 10.07
CA TYR A 130 23.29 4.76 11.15
C TYR A 130 24.08 3.51 10.76
N ALA A 131 23.84 2.95 9.57
CA ALA A 131 24.59 1.79 9.07
C ALA A 131 26.11 2.04 9.11
N THR A 132 26.57 3.19 8.61
CA THR A 132 28.00 3.56 8.65
C THR A 132 28.52 3.66 10.09
N THR A 133 27.79 4.29 11.00
CA THR A 133 28.21 4.38 12.42
C THR A 133 28.28 3.02 13.12
N GLN A 134 27.53 2.04 12.63
CA GLN A 134 27.52 0.68 13.15
C GLN A 134 28.58 -0.24 12.51
N GLY A 135 29.44 0.29 11.64
CA GLY A 135 30.46 -0.50 10.94
C GLY A 135 29.87 -1.40 9.85
N ALA A 136 28.75 -1.00 9.23
CA ALA A 136 28.31 -1.67 8.02
C ALA A 136 29.41 -1.53 6.94
N SER A 137 29.69 -2.62 6.22
CA SER A 137 30.83 -2.79 5.29
C SER A 137 32.19 -3.16 5.94
N THR A 138 32.30 -3.29 7.27
CA THR A 138 33.47 -3.94 7.90
C THR A 138 33.12 -5.33 8.42
N ASP A 139 32.47 -5.41 9.58
CA ASP A 139 32.43 -6.64 10.37
C ASP A 139 31.04 -7.26 10.43
N LYS A 140 29.98 -6.43 10.46
CA LYS A 140 28.59 -6.91 10.63
C LYS A 140 27.93 -7.30 9.32
N CYS A 141 28.21 -6.55 8.25
CA CYS A 141 27.64 -6.74 6.92
C CYS A 141 28.70 -6.38 5.86
N PRO A 142 29.64 -7.29 5.53
CA PRO A 142 30.82 -6.98 4.71
C PRO A 142 30.46 -6.51 3.29
N ASN A 143 29.32 -6.94 2.77
CA ASN A 143 28.83 -6.55 1.44
C ASN A 143 27.74 -5.47 1.48
N PHE A 144 27.61 -4.75 2.61
CA PHE A 144 26.61 -3.72 2.75
C PHE A 144 26.79 -2.63 1.70
N LYS A 145 25.68 -2.24 1.09
CA LYS A 145 25.58 -1.07 0.21
C LYS A 145 24.59 -0.07 0.82
N PRO A 146 24.87 1.24 0.77
CA PRO A 146 23.90 2.25 1.19
C PRO A 146 22.56 2.06 0.48
N PHE A 147 21.46 2.22 1.22
CA PHE A 147 20.11 2.14 0.68
C PHE A 147 19.84 3.30 -0.29
N SER A 148 19.25 2.95 -1.42
CA SER A 148 18.65 3.90 -2.36
C SER A 148 17.25 4.32 -1.92
N ALA A 149 16.72 5.41 -2.49
CA ALA A 149 15.34 5.84 -2.23
C ALA A 149 14.31 4.77 -2.64
N ALA A 150 14.56 4.08 -3.77
CA ALA A 150 13.71 2.99 -4.23
C ALA A 150 13.70 1.82 -3.25
N GLU A 151 14.87 1.45 -2.69
CA GLU A 151 14.94 0.39 -1.67
C GLU A 151 14.18 0.77 -0.41
N ILE A 152 14.23 2.03 0.05
CA ILE A 152 13.40 2.47 1.19
C ILE A 152 11.92 2.24 0.90
N ASP A 153 11.44 2.65 -0.27
CA ASP A 153 10.03 2.46 -0.65
C ASP A 153 9.64 0.98 -0.77
N ILE A 154 10.49 0.16 -1.38
CA ILE A 154 10.26 -1.29 -1.51
C ILE A 154 10.14 -1.91 -0.11
N ASN A 155 11.09 -1.63 0.79
CA ASN A 155 11.09 -2.23 2.12
C ASN A 155 9.90 -1.75 2.98
N VAL A 156 9.54 -0.47 2.90
CA VAL A 156 8.32 0.06 3.54
C VAL A 156 7.07 -0.59 2.96
N GLY A 157 7.01 -0.77 1.63
CA GLY A 157 5.94 -1.48 0.95
C GLY A 157 5.82 -2.95 1.40
N LEU A 158 6.95 -3.62 1.65
CA LEU A 158 6.96 -4.98 2.20
C LEU A 158 6.40 -5.04 3.63
N LEU A 159 6.68 -4.04 4.47
CA LEU A 159 6.07 -3.92 5.80
C LEU A 159 4.55 -3.72 5.71
N ILE A 160 4.09 -2.84 4.83
CA ILE A 160 2.65 -2.62 4.58
C ILE A 160 1.99 -3.91 4.09
N ARG A 161 2.60 -4.59 3.10
CA ARG A 161 2.10 -5.88 2.58
C ARG A 161 1.96 -6.90 3.70
N ASN A 162 2.93 -7.00 4.60
CA ASN A 162 2.86 -7.93 5.73
C ASN A 162 1.79 -7.53 6.77
N GLY A 163 1.45 -6.25 6.90
CA GLY A 163 0.31 -5.82 7.71
C GLY A 163 -1.03 -6.23 7.10
N LEU A 164 -1.14 -6.22 5.76
CA LEU A 164 -2.35 -6.60 5.03
C LEU A 164 -2.51 -8.11 4.86
N SER A 165 -1.40 -8.81 4.65
CA SER A 165 -1.33 -10.26 4.50
C SER A 165 -0.17 -10.78 5.36
N PRO A 166 -0.41 -10.97 6.67
CA PRO A 166 0.60 -11.47 7.58
C PRO A 166 1.09 -12.85 7.15
N VAL A 167 2.41 -13.01 7.12
CA VAL A 167 3.02 -14.32 6.94
C VAL A 167 3.61 -14.78 8.28
N PRO A 168 3.57 -16.09 8.59
CA PRO A 168 4.13 -16.62 9.83
C PRO A 168 5.64 -16.41 9.92
N ASP A 169 6.32 -16.36 8.77
CA ASP A 169 7.72 -16.05 8.67
C ASP A 169 7.99 -15.17 7.45
N PHE A 170 8.60 -14.02 7.68
CA PHE A 170 8.87 -13.04 6.64
C PHE A 170 9.77 -13.59 5.51
N ARG A 171 10.56 -14.65 5.78
CA ARG A 171 11.35 -15.38 4.78
C ARG A 171 10.50 -15.94 3.66
N TYR A 172 9.26 -16.35 3.95
CA TYR A 172 8.40 -16.96 2.94
C TYR A 172 8.02 -16.01 1.82
N ASN A 173 7.95 -14.70 2.08
CA ASN A 173 7.73 -13.69 1.04
C ASN A 173 8.83 -13.70 -0.04
N PHE A 174 10.02 -14.20 0.27
CA PHE A 174 11.16 -14.28 -0.64
C PHE A 174 11.36 -15.69 -1.22
N THR A 175 10.38 -16.58 -1.06
CA THR A 175 10.41 -17.92 -1.68
C THR A 175 9.58 -17.94 -2.95
N PRO A 176 9.98 -18.70 -4.00
CA PRO A 176 9.18 -18.83 -5.20
C PRO A 176 7.83 -19.50 -4.88
N PRO A 177 6.73 -19.13 -5.55
CA PRO A 177 5.43 -19.78 -5.38
C PRO A 177 5.45 -21.29 -5.66
N SER A 178 6.39 -21.76 -6.49
CA SER A 178 6.60 -23.19 -6.74
C SER A 178 7.10 -23.96 -5.52
N SER A 179 7.81 -23.30 -4.59
CA SER A 179 8.28 -23.89 -3.34
C SER A 179 7.31 -23.65 -2.19
N ASN A 180 6.61 -22.53 -2.17
CA ASN A 180 5.60 -22.20 -1.18
C ASN A 180 4.45 -21.45 -1.85
N PHE A 181 3.44 -22.20 -2.27
CA PHE A 181 2.30 -21.65 -3.01
C PHE A 181 1.48 -20.64 -2.19
N VAL A 182 1.46 -20.79 -0.86
CA VAL A 182 0.61 -19.96 0.02
C VAL A 182 1.23 -18.59 0.24
N PHE A 183 2.55 -18.54 0.48
CA PHE A 183 3.23 -17.33 0.96
C PHE A 183 4.31 -16.79 0.01
N GLY A 184 4.76 -17.59 -0.96
CA GLY A 184 5.76 -17.20 -1.95
C GLY A 184 5.24 -16.13 -2.91
N ASP A 185 6.10 -15.20 -3.32
CA ASP A 185 5.73 -14.08 -4.19
C ASP A 185 6.89 -13.67 -5.12
N ASP A 186 6.76 -14.00 -6.41
CA ASP A 186 7.77 -13.66 -7.42
C ASP A 186 7.99 -12.14 -7.56
N ARG A 187 6.97 -11.33 -7.24
CA ARG A 187 7.08 -9.86 -7.31
C ARG A 187 7.99 -9.33 -6.22
N VAL A 188 7.94 -9.94 -5.02
CA VAL A 188 8.83 -9.56 -3.90
C VAL A 188 10.27 -9.92 -4.22
N ILE A 189 10.48 -11.13 -4.77
CA ILE A 189 11.81 -11.58 -5.22
C ILE A 189 12.36 -10.64 -6.29
N ALA A 190 11.54 -10.26 -7.28
CA ALA A 190 11.94 -9.35 -8.35
C ALA A 190 12.20 -7.92 -7.85
N ALA A 191 11.45 -7.46 -6.84
CA ALA A 191 11.55 -6.08 -6.35
C ALA A 191 12.84 -5.82 -5.55
N LEU A 192 13.35 -6.80 -4.79
CA LEU A 192 14.51 -6.61 -3.92
C LEU A 192 15.67 -7.55 -4.30
N SER A 193 16.63 -7.05 -5.07
CA SER A 193 17.72 -7.83 -5.69
C SER A 193 18.75 -8.49 -4.75
N GLY A 194 18.54 -8.46 -3.44
CA GLY A 194 19.29 -9.22 -2.43
C GLY A 194 18.40 -10.09 -1.53
N GLY A 195 17.12 -10.23 -1.90
CA GLY A 195 16.12 -11.03 -1.22
C GLY A 195 16.02 -10.76 0.27
N TYR A 196 15.79 -11.84 1.03
CA TYR A 196 15.64 -11.74 2.48
C TYR A 196 16.90 -11.21 3.19
N GLY A 197 18.10 -11.49 2.65
CA GLY A 197 19.36 -10.97 3.20
C GLY A 197 19.37 -9.44 3.24
N ARG A 198 18.98 -8.80 2.13
CA ARG A 198 18.90 -7.34 2.04
C ARG A 198 17.79 -6.76 2.93
N TYR A 199 16.67 -7.47 3.06
CA TYR A 199 15.61 -7.06 3.98
C TYR A 199 16.06 -7.10 5.45
N LYS A 200 16.87 -8.10 5.85
CA LYS A 200 17.47 -8.13 7.20
C LYS A 200 18.37 -6.92 7.45
N GLU A 201 19.20 -6.53 6.48
CA GLU A 201 20.02 -5.33 6.60
C GLU A 201 19.15 -4.08 6.76
N PHE A 202 18.07 -3.97 5.98
CA PHE A 202 17.10 -2.88 6.15
C PHE A 202 16.52 -2.87 7.58
N ARG A 203 16.04 -4.02 8.08
CA ARG A 203 15.50 -4.14 9.44
C ARG A 203 16.52 -3.77 10.52
N ALA A 204 17.80 -4.08 10.31
CA ALA A 204 18.87 -3.78 11.26
C ALA A 204 19.25 -2.29 11.29
N PHE A 205 19.14 -1.60 10.16
CA PHE A 205 19.68 -0.24 10.00
C PHE A 205 18.63 0.86 9.75
N PHE A 206 17.36 0.52 9.51
CA PHE A 206 16.32 1.50 9.22
C PHE A 206 16.11 2.47 10.40
N HIS A 207 16.27 3.77 10.13
CA HIS A 207 16.16 4.84 11.12
C HIS A 207 15.27 5.98 10.60
N LEU A 208 14.37 6.46 11.46
CA LEU A 208 13.45 7.56 11.17
C LEU A 208 14.01 8.91 11.62
N GLN A 209 14.92 8.93 12.60
CA GLN A 209 15.60 10.12 13.10
C GLN A 209 17.11 10.06 12.83
N ASP A 210 17.72 11.24 12.70
CA ASP A 210 19.16 11.40 12.60
C ASP A 210 19.84 10.76 13.83
N PRO A 211 20.62 9.68 13.63
CA PRO A 211 21.23 8.93 14.73
C PRO A 211 22.34 9.71 15.45
N ARG A 212 22.74 10.88 14.93
CA ARG A 212 23.78 11.74 15.53
C ARG A 212 23.23 12.68 16.61
N LEU A 213 21.91 12.81 16.70
CA LEU A 213 21.27 13.65 17.70
C LEU A 213 21.33 12.98 19.06
N ALA A 214 21.69 13.75 20.09
CA ALA A 214 21.64 13.30 21.47
C ALA A 214 20.19 13.14 21.93
N GLU A 215 19.96 12.16 22.80
CA GLU A 215 18.67 11.93 23.42
C GLU A 215 18.29 13.12 24.31
N PRO A 216 17.14 13.76 24.08
CA PRO A 216 16.61 14.76 25.00
C PRO A 216 16.14 14.09 26.31
N PRO A 217 16.37 14.70 27.49
CA PRO A 217 16.12 14.06 28.79
C PRO A 217 14.65 13.71 29.05
N ASP A 218 13.70 14.45 28.46
CA ASP A 218 12.27 14.36 28.80
C ASP A 218 11.38 13.94 27.62
N GLN A 219 11.92 13.26 26.60
CA GLN A 219 11.12 12.83 25.44
C GLN A 219 11.36 11.35 25.09
N PRO A 220 10.66 10.40 25.73
CA PRO A 220 10.88 8.97 25.51
C PRO A 220 10.62 8.53 24.05
N PHE A 221 9.76 9.26 23.33
CA PHE A 221 9.44 8.98 21.93
C PHE A 221 10.26 9.78 20.93
N TRP A 222 11.37 10.41 21.35
CA TRP A 222 12.12 11.34 20.50
C TRP A 222 12.43 10.72 19.12
N LYS A 223 12.94 9.49 19.08
CA LYS A 223 13.28 8.74 17.84
C LYS A 223 12.15 8.62 16.82
N LEU A 224 10.90 8.57 17.28
CA LEU A 224 9.70 8.44 16.45
C LEU A 224 8.95 9.76 16.27
N LYS A 225 9.26 10.76 17.10
CA LYS A 225 8.59 12.06 17.09
C LYS A 225 8.57 12.70 15.70
N PRO A 226 9.67 12.70 14.90
CA PRO A 226 9.64 13.33 13.57
C PRO A 226 8.57 12.75 12.65
N ILE A 227 8.34 11.42 12.66
CA ILE A 227 7.31 10.83 11.81
C ILE A 227 5.91 11.07 12.36
N PHE A 228 5.74 11.04 13.68
CA PHE A 228 4.44 11.35 14.30
C PHE A 228 4.02 12.79 14.03
N ASP A 229 4.95 13.74 14.10
CA ASP A 229 4.67 15.14 13.79
C ASP A 229 4.23 15.29 12.32
N VAL A 230 4.97 14.69 11.37
CA VAL A 230 4.61 14.72 9.94
C VAL A 230 3.23 14.13 9.69
N VAL A 231 2.97 12.93 10.23
CA VAL A 231 1.69 12.24 10.01
C VAL A 231 0.55 13.01 10.64
N ARG A 232 0.71 13.50 11.88
CA ARG A 232 -0.30 14.31 12.58
C ARG A 232 -0.64 15.57 11.78
N THR A 233 0.37 16.36 11.41
CA THR A 233 0.17 17.57 10.61
C THR A 233 -0.53 17.26 9.30
N ASN A 234 -0.14 16.19 8.59
CA ASN A 234 -0.82 15.83 7.35
C ASN A 234 -2.27 15.38 7.58
N ILE A 235 -2.57 14.60 8.62
CA ILE A 235 -3.95 14.18 8.92
C ILE A 235 -4.82 15.42 9.20
N GLU A 236 -4.37 16.31 10.07
CA GLU A 236 -5.07 17.55 10.42
C GLU A 236 -5.32 18.45 9.20
N GLU A 237 -4.35 18.50 8.28
CA GLU A 237 -4.48 19.31 7.07
C GLU A 237 -5.28 18.63 5.96
N LEU A 238 -5.46 17.31 5.97
CA LEU A 238 -6.15 16.55 4.91
C LEU A 238 -7.64 16.35 5.19
N TRP A 239 -8.07 16.40 6.45
CA TRP A 239 -9.44 16.06 6.82
C TRP A 239 -10.02 16.99 7.88
N TYR A 240 -11.23 17.49 7.64
CA TYR A 240 -12.01 18.19 8.65
C TYR A 240 -12.88 17.20 9.43
N LEU A 241 -12.74 17.20 10.75
CA LEU A 241 -13.57 16.38 11.62
C LEU A 241 -15.03 16.85 11.60
N GLY A 242 -15.95 15.90 11.70
CA GLY A 242 -17.38 16.19 11.88
C GLY A 242 -17.73 16.41 13.35
N LYS A 243 -19.01 16.67 13.61
CA LYS A 243 -19.56 16.94 14.95
C LYS A 243 -19.41 15.80 15.94
N HIS A 244 -19.37 14.57 15.43
CA HIS A 244 -19.28 13.36 16.24
C HIS A 244 -17.90 12.74 16.07
N VAL A 245 -17.14 12.70 17.18
CA VAL A 245 -15.82 12.08 17.24
C VAL A 245 -15.83 11.10 18.40
N SER A 246 -15.33 9.88 18.15
CA SER A 246 -15.05 8.90 19.19
C SER A 246 -13.56 8.96 19.54
N LEU A 247 -13.27 8.94 20.84
CA LEU A 247 -11.92 8.81 21.36
C LEU A 247 -11.84 7.46 22.06
N ASP A 248 -10.87 6.65 21.68
CA ASP A 248 -10.62 5.34 22.25
C ASP A 248 -9.11 5.08 22.29
N GLU A 249 -8.69 4.19 23.18
CA GLU A 249 -7.30 3.77 23.31
C GLU A 249 -7.03 2.63 22.33
N GLN A 250 -5.87 2.68 21.65
CA GLN A 250 -5.42 1.59 20.80
C GLN A 250 -4.10 1.04 21.34
N ASP A 251 -4.17 -0.14 21.93
CA ASP A 251 -2.97 -0.86 22.37
C ASP A 251 -2.29 -1.57 21.19
N CYS A 252 -1.00 -1.30 21.03
CA CYS A 252 -0.17 -2.06 20.13
C CYS A 252 0.42 -3.25 20.88
N CYS A 253 -0.22 -4.42 20.77
CA CYS A 253 0.32 -5.66 21.32
C CYS A 253 1.64 -5.99 20.62
N GLN A 254 2.77 -5.71 21.27
CA GLN A 254 4.08 -6.19 20.81
C GLN A 254 4.11 -7.71 20.98
N GLY A 255 3.84 -8.43 19.89
CA GLY A 255 4.18 -9.85 19.81
C GLY A 255 5.69 -9.98 20.01
N TYR A 256 6.11 -10.49 21.16
CA TYR A 256 7.48 -10.91 21.38
C TYR A 256 7.75 -12.10 20.46
N ASP A 257 8.27 -11.85 19.25
CA ASP A 257 9.04 -12.87 18.54
C ASP A 257 10.31 -13.10 19.36
N ARG A 258 10.32 -14.20 20.13
CA ARG A 258 11.51 -14.75 20.79
C ARG A 258 12.29 -15.62 19.81
#